data_AF-A0A2G3JY08-F1
#
_entry.id   AF-A0A2G3JY08-F1
#
_cell.length_a   1.000
_cell.length_b   1.000
_cell.length_c   1.000
_cell.angle_alpha   90.00
_cell.angle_beta   90.00
_cell.angle_gamma   90.00
#
_symmetry.space_group_name_H-M   'P 1'
#
loop_
_entity.id
_entity.type
_entity.pdbx_description
1 polymer ?
#
loop_
_entity_poly.entity_id
_entity_poly.type
_entity_poly.pdbx_seq_one_letter_code
_entity_poly.pdbx_strand_id
1 'polypeptide(L)'
;GMSSSSFSEGPAAQLAGEKAARDLLPMLHSLSVSEADYAAWRTQLEAKSFKPGLIRSVDVEPTRFVNPEVLKELLDVKLDKALDLDTLEQRLAYVYGRDDFEQIDYHLVPAQDGHAISLLAREKPWGPGYLDFGMGLRTDFEDESGFQLSVQYKRKWLNKMGAEWKTRVQIGDERGIFTELYQPLTLNGELFVALGG
;
A
#
# COMPACT_ATOMS: atom_id res chain seq x y z
N GLY A 1 19.62 9.62 22.37
CA GLY A 1 18.28 9.29 21.87
C GLY A 1 18.46 8.67 20.50
N MET A 2 17.90 7.48 20.28
CA MET A 2 18.00 6.79 19.00
C MET A 2 17.04 7.43 17.99
N SER A 3 17.49 7.67 16.76
CA SER A 3 16.67 8.16 15.65
C SER A 3 16.70 7.16 14.48
N SER A 4 15.97 7.42 13.40
CA SER A 4 15.98 6.57 12.20
C SER A 4 17.38 6.39 11.58
N SER A 5 18.33 7.32 11.82
CA SER A 5 19.72 7.19 11.36
C SER A 5 20.58 6.21 12.16
N SER A 6 20.12 5.78 13.34
CA SER A 6 20.82 4.83 14.22
C SER A 6 20.50 3.37 13.90
N PHE A 7 19.89 3.08 12.74
CA PHE A 7 19.55 1.71 12.35
C PHE A 7 20.79 0.78 12.29
N SER A 8 21.97 1.32 11.96
CA SER A 8 23.26 0.61 12.00
C SER A 8 23.68 0.18 13.41
N GLU A 9 23.10 0.77 14.46
CA GLU A 9 23.32 0.40 15.86
C GLU A 9 22.40 -0.76 16.29
N GLY A 10 21.50 -1.24 15.42
CA GLY A 10 20.58 -2.34 15.69
C GLY A 10 21.22 -3.57 16.33
N PRO A 11 22.37 -4.08 15.83
CA PRO A 11 23.06 -5.20 16.46
C PRO A 11 23.54 -4.90 17.90
N ALA A 12 24.01 -3.68 18.17
CA ALA A 12 24.44 -3.27 19.50
C ALA A 12 23.25 -3.11 20.46
N ALA A 13 22.13 -2.57 19.97
CA ALA A 13 20.87 -2.49 20.72
C ALA A 13 20.31 -3.88 21.05
N GLN A 14 20.38 -4.83 20.11
CA GLN A 14 19.98 -6.22 20.33
C GLN A 14 20.83 -6.88 21.42
N LEU A 15 22.16 -6.75 21.37
CA LEU A 15 23.06 -7.30 22.39
C LEU A 15 22.83 -6.68 23.77
N ALA A 16 22.59 -5.37 23.82
CA ALA A 16 22.26 -4.67 25.07
C ALA A 16 20.92 -5.15 25.65
N GLY A 17 19.91 -5.34 24.80
CA GLY A 17 18.60 -5.89 25.18
C GLY A 17 18.69 -7.34 25.67
N GLU A 18 19.47 -8.18 24.98
CA GLU A 18 19.73 -9.56 25.42
C GLU A 18 20.42 -9.60 26.78
N LYS A 19 21.46 -8.78 26.99
CA LYS A 19 22.15 -8.69 28.27
C LYS A 19 21.20 -8.27 29.39
N ALA A 20 20.41 -7.22 29.18
CA ALA A 20 19.44 -6.74 30.15
C ALA A 20 18.38 -7.81 30.48
N ALA A 21 17.89 -8.55 29.47
CA ALA A 21 16.97 -9.66 29.67
C ALA A 21 17.61 -10.82 30.45
N ARG A 22 18.87 -11.15 30.16
CA ARG A 22 19.65 -12.17 30.89
C ARG A 22 19.87 -11.79 32.35
N ASP A 23 20.18 -10.52 32.62
CA ASP A 23 20.37 -10.02 33.99
C ASP A 23 19.06 -10.12 34.81
N LEU A 24 17.90 -10.07 34.15
CA LEU A 24 16.57 -10.23 34.77
C LEU A 24 16.05 -11.68 34.79
N LEU A 25 16.81 -12.67 34.29
CA LEU A 25 16.40 -14.07 34.25
C LEU A 25 15.86 -14.63 35.58
N PRO A 26 16.46 -14.34 36.75
CA PRO A 26 15.93 -14.85 38.03
C PRO A 26 14.49 -14.38 38.31
N MET A 27 14.15 -13.13 37.95
CA MET A 27 12.79 -12.61 38.10
C MET A 27 11.86 -13.21 37.04
N LEU A 28 12.32 -13.31 35.78
CA LEU A 28 11.53 -13.88 34.68
C LEU A 28 11.22 -15.36 34.89
N HIS A 29 12.12 -16.12 35.52
CA HIS A 29 11.91 -17.53 35.84
C HIS A 29 10.76 -17.73 36.84
N SER A 30 10.49 -16.75 37.71
CA SER A 30 9.31 -16.82 38.60
C SER A 30 7.98 -16.67 37.86
N LEU A 31 8.02 -16.11 36.64
CA LEU A 31 6.86 -15.90 35.77
C LEU A 31 6.71 -17.00 34.71
N SER A 32 7.65 -17.96 34.64
CA SER A 32 7.57 -19.05 33.67
C SER A 32 6.44 -20.01 34.03
N VAL A 33 5.67 -20.39 33.03
CA VAL A 33 4.69 -21.48 33.13
C VAL A 33 5.33 -22.79 32.68
N SER A 34 4.72 -23.93 33.01
CA SER A 34 5.19 -25.22 32.48
C SER A 34 5.02 -25.27 30.96
N GLU A 35 5.83 -26.10 30.29
CA GLU A 35 5.70 -26.30 28.84
C GLU A 35 4.30 -26.81 28.45
N ALA A 36 3.69 -27.64 29.30
CA ALA A 36 2.34 -28.13 29.10
C ALA A 36 1.29 -26.99 29.22
N ASP A 37 1.41 -26.10 30.22
CA ASP A 37 0.52 -24.96 30.38
C ASP A 37 0.66 -23.97 29.23
N TYR A 38 1.90 -23.73 28.78
CA TYR A 38 2.17 -22.88 27.61
C TYR A 38 1.56 -23.46 26.33
N ALA A 39 1.72 -24.77 26.09
CA ALA A 39 1.13 -25.45 24.94
C ALA A 39 -0.42 -25.44 24.98
N ALA A 40 -1.01 -25.60 26.17
CA ALA A 40 -2.46 -25.52 26.36
C ALA A 40 -2.98 -24.10 26.08
N TRP A 41 -2.31 -23.07 26.62
CA TRP A 41 -2.64 -21.67 26.34
C TRP A 41 -2.53 -21.32 24.85
N ARG A 42 -1.47 -21.80 24.19
CA ARG A 42 -1.27 -21.59 22.74
C ARG A 42 -2.37 -22.25 21.91
N THR A 43 -2.77 -23.47 22.26
CA THR A 43 -3.90 -24.16 21.62
C THR A 43 -5.21 -23.39 21.80
N GLN A 44 -5.44 -22.79 22.97
CA GLN A 44 -6.63 -21.96 23.20
C GLN A 44 -6.61 -20.66 22.38
N LEU A 45 -5.43 -20.06 22.15
CA LEU A 45 -5.28 -18.92 21.26
C LEU A 45 -5.58 -19.29 19.79
N GLU A 46 -5.04 -20.42 19.32
CA GLU A 46 -5.29 -20.91 17.97
C GLU A 46 -6.75 -21.31 17.76
N ALA A 47 -7.41 -21.90 18.76
CA ALA A 47 -8.84 -22.19 18.72
C ALA A 47 -9.72 -20.92 18.68
N LYS A 48 -9.20 -19.79 19.18
CA LYS A 48 -9.81 -18.46 19.08
C LYS A 48 -9.39 -17.70 17.82
N SER A 49 -8.60 -18.32 16.94
CA SER A 49 -8.26 -17.73 15.63
C SER A 49 -9.56 -17.37 14.92
N PHE A 50 -9.73 -16.07 14.68
CA PHE A 50 -10.89 -15.54 13.98
C PHE A 50 -10.86 -16.10 12.56
N LYS A 51 -11.83 -16.95 12.24
CA LYS A 51 -12.08 -17.41 10.87
C LYS A 51 -13.16 -16.52 10.30
N PRO A 52 -12.85 -15.65 9.33
CA PRO A 52 -13.87 -14.85 8.67
C PRO A 52 -14.95 -15.78 8.12
N GLY A 53 -16.21 -15.50 8.47
CA GLY A 53 -17.36 -16.16 7.88
C GLY A 53 -17.53 -15.78 6.40
N LEU A 54 -18.72 -16.03 5.86
CA LEU A 54 -19.05 -15.58 4.51
C LEU A 54 -19.00 -14.05 4.40
N ILE A 55 -18.40 -13.53 3.33
CA ILE A 55 -18.42 -12.09 3.05
C ILE A 55 -19.73 -11.73 2.35
N ARG A 56 -20.50 -10.80 2.94
CA ARG A 56 -21.82 -10.38 2.45
C ARG A 56 -21.80 -9.06 1.69
N SER A 57 -20.91 -8.16 2.06
CA SER A 57 -20.73 -6.88 1.38
C SER A 57 -19.30 -6.39 1.48
N VAL A 58 -18.95 -5.49 0.56
CA VAL A 58 -17.76 -4.64 0.64
C VAL A 58 -18.24 -3.21 0.62
N ASP A 59 -18.06 -2.53 1.74
CA ASP A 59 -18.49 -1.16 1.97
C ASP A 59 -17.24 -0.29 2.01
N VAL A 60 -17.17 0.68 1.10
CA VAL A 60 -16.03 1.60 1.00
C VAL A 60 -16.50 2.96 1.47
N GLU A 61 -15.79 3.55 2.44
CA GLU A 61 -16.11 4.88 2.92
C GLU A 61 -16.01 5.93 1.80
N PRO A 62 -16.82 7.01 1.84
CA PRO A 62 -16.74 8.08 0.86
C PRO A 62 -15.35 8.71 0.79
N THR A 63 -14.87 8.86 -0.45
CA THR A 63 -13.57 9.45 -0.81
C THR A 63 -13.75 10.82 -1.47
N ARG A 64 -12.71 11.67 -1.54
CA ARG A 64 -12.82 13.04 -2.09
C ARG A 64 -12.79 13.05 -3.62
N PHE A 65 -11.95 12.23 -4.24
CA PHE A 65 -11.76 12.21 -5.70
C PHE A 65 -11.75 10.80 -6.31
N VAL A 66 -11.23 9.81 -5.60
CA VAL A 66 -11.26 8.42 -6.04
C VAL A 66 -12.70 7.93 -6.08
N ASN A 67 -13.08 7.13 -7.08
CA ASN A 67 -14.39 6.48 -7.09
C ASN A 67 -14.37 5.20 -6.24
N PRO A 68 -15.20 5.08 -5.18
CA PRO A 68 -15.27 3.87 -4.35
C PRO A 68 -15.53 2.58 -5.13
N GLU A 69 -16.28 2.65 -6.23
CA GLU A 69 -16.58 1.48 -7.08
C GLU A 69 -15.32 0.95 -7.79
N VAL A 70 -14.34 1.80 -8.08
CA VAL A 70 -13.04 1.35 -8.61
C VAL A 70 -12.32 0.50 -7.57
N LEU A 71 -12.35 0.86 -6.29
CA LEU A 71 -11.72 0.03 -5.24
C LEU A 71 -12.43 -1.30 -5.11
N LYS A 72 -13.76 -1.32 -5.11
CA LYS A 72 -14.53 -2.57 -5.05
C LYS A 72 -14.18 -3.49 -6.22
N GLU A 73 -14.10 -2.94 -7.44
CA GLU A 73 -13.73 -3.70 -8.64
C GLU A 73 -12.29 -4.22 -8.56
N LEU A 74 -11.34 -3.43 -8.06
CA LEU A 74 -9.95 -3.85 -7.94
C LEU A 74 -9.74 -4.90 -6.85
N LEU A 75 -10.49 -4.81 -5.75
CA LEU A 75 -10.48 -5.81 -4.69
C LEU A 75 -11.19 -7.09 -5.13
N ASP A 76 -12.17 -7.00 -6.05
CA ASP A 76 -12.94 -8.11 -6.65
C ASP A 76 -13.24 -9.25 -5.65
N VAL A 77 -13.68 -8.86 -4.46
CA VAL A 77 -14.01 -9.79 -3.37
C VAL A 77 -15.23 -10.59 -3.78
N LYS A 78 -15.13 -11.91 -3.70
CA LYS A 78 -16.26 -12.79 -4.03
C LYS A 78 -17.23 -12.84 -2.85
N LEU A 79 -18.42 -12.30 -3.05
CA LEU A 79 -19.51 -12.38 -2.07
C LEU A 79 -19.99 -13.83 -1.90
N ASP A 80 -20.57 -14.11 -0.73
CA ASP A 80 -21.08 -15.41 -0.31
C ASP A 80 -20.02 -16.52 -0.28
N LYS A 81 -18.75 -16.14 -0.16
CA LYS A 81 -17.61 -17.05 0.04
C LYS A 81 -16.85 -16.69 1.31
N ALA A 82 -16.13 -17.69 1.85
CA ALA A 82 -15.16 -17.44 2.90
C ALA A 82 -14.08 -16.48 2.39
N LEU A 83 -13.62 -15.57 3.26
CA LEU A 83 -12.59 -14.63 2.91
C LEU A 83 -11.25 -15.34 2.67
N ASP A 84 -10.71 -15.16 1.47
CA ASP A 84 -9.30 -15.43 1.20
C ASP A 84 -8.48 -14.19 1.58
N LEU A 85 -7.86 -14.26 2.76
CA LEU A 85 -7.10 -13.15 3.32
C LEU A 85 -5.86 -12.83 2.48
N ASP A 86 -5.15 -13.84 2.00
CA ASP A 86 -3.94 -13.66 1.21
C ASP A 86 -4.26 -12.94 -0.11
N THR A 87 -5.34 -13.36 -0.78
CA THR A 87 -5.81 -12.68 -2.01
C THR A 87 -6.26 -11.25 -1.72
N LEU A 88 -6.98 -11.01 -0.62
CA LEU A 88 -7.41 -9.66 -0.23
C LEU A 88 -6.18 -8.75 0.01
N GLU A 89 -5.20 -9.22 0.78
CA GLU A 89 -4.00 -8.46 1.11
C GLU A 89 -3.16 -8.14 -0.13
N GLN A 90 -3.00 -9.09 -1.06
CA GLN A 90 -2.33 -8.85 -2.35
C GLN A 90 -3.05 -7.77 -3.17
N ARG A 91 -4.38 -7.81 -3.22
CA ARG A 91 -5.18 -6.82 -3.95
C ARG A 91 -5.17 -5.45 -3.27
N LEU A 92 -5.21 -5.39 -1.94
CA LEU A 92 -5.01 -4.16 -1.19
C LEU A 92 -3.63 -3.55 -1.47
N ALA A 93 -2.58 -4.36 -1.49
CA ALA A 93 -1.23 -3.91 -1.84
C ALA A 93 -1.17 -3.37 -3.28
N TYR A 94 -1.87 -4.02 -4.23
CA TYR A 94 -2.00 -3.52 -5.60
C TYR A 94 -2.73 -2.15 -5.65
N VAL A 95 -3.86 -2.01 -4.93
CA VAL A 95 -4.59 -0.73 -4.84
C VAL A 95 -3.72 0.35 -4.20
N TYR A 96 -2.97 0.03 -3.15
CA TYR A 96 -2.02 0.96 -2.53
C TYR A 96 -0.93 1.39 -3.52
N GLY A 97 -0.43 0.45 -4.34
CA GLY A 97 0.54 0.70 -5.41
C GLY A 97 0.05 1.62 -6.53
N ARG A 98 -1.27 1.89 -6.64
CA ARG A 98 -1.81 2.90 -7.57
C ARG A 98 -1.54 4.33 -7.11
N ASP A 99 -0.98 4.52 -5.92
CA ASP A 99 -0.44 5.78 -5.42
C ASP A 99 -1.48 6.90 -5.20
N ASP A 100 -2.76 6.54 -5.06
CA ASP A 100 -3.87 7.46 -4.75
C ASP A 100 -4.03 7.73 -3.25
N PHE A 101 -3.58 6.78 -2.43
CA PHE A 101 -3.82 6.74 -0.98
C PHE A 101 -2.51 6.83 -0.21
N GLU A 102 -2.57 7.47 0.97
CA GLU A 102 -1.48 7.40 1.95
C GLU A 102 -1.70 6.26 2.96
N GLN A 103 -2.93 5.78 3.10
CA GLN A 103 -3.29 4.67 3.98
C GLN A 103 -4.56 3.97 3.46
N ILE A 104 -4.59 2.65 3.55
CA ILE A 104 -5.77 1.83 3.29
C ILE A 104 -5.91 0.84 4.45
N ASP A 105 -7.01 0.95 5.19
CA ASP A 105 -7.36 0.04 6.27
C ASP A 105 -8.63 -0.71 5.92
N TYR A 106 -8.78 -1.91 6.46
CA TYR A 106 -10.03 -2.66 6.39
C TYR A 106 -10.39 -3.28 7.73
N HIS A 107 -11.69 -3.43 7.94
CA HIS A 107 -12.26 -4.10 9.11
C HIS A 107 -13.33 -5.08 8.68
N LEU A 108 -13.42 -6.20 9.40
CA LEU A 108 -14.53 -7.13 9.26
C LEU A 108 -15.60 -6.81 10.31
N VAL A 109 -16.76 -6.40 9.83
CA VAL A 109 -17.91 -6.03 10.68
C VAL A 109 -18.92 -7.17 10.64
N PRO A 110 -19.43 -7.66 11.80
CA PRO A 110 -20.47 -8.68 11.83
C PRO A 110 -21.72 -8.25 11.05
N ALA A 111 -22.26 -9.17 10.24
CA ALA A 111 -23.52 -9.01 9.50
C ALA A 111 -24.49 -10.17 9.84
N GLN A 112 -25.74 -10.09 9.37
CA GLN A 112 -26.80 -11.06 9.73
C GLN A 112 -26.42 -12.53 9.50
N ASP A 113 -25.58 -12.82 8.51
CA ASP A 113 -25.14 -14.20 8.20
C ASP A 113 -23.69 -14.20 7.64
N GLY A 114 -22.78 -13.51 8.31
CA GLY A 114 -21.39 -13.40 7.87
C GLY A 114 -20.74 -12.09 8.31
N HIS A 115 -19.89 -11.54 7.44
CA HIS A 115 -19.18 -10.28 7.69
C HIS A 115 -19.30 -9.34 6.49
N ALA A 116 -19.27 -8.05 6.76
CA ALA A 116 -19.03 -7.00 5.79
C ALA A 116 -17.56 -6.57 5.87
N ILE A 117 -16.92 -6.33 4.73
CA ILE A 117 -15.62 -5.65 4.69
C ILE A 117 -15.90 -4.15 4.68
N SER A 118 -15.53 -3.45 5.74
CA SER A 118 -15.54 -1.99 5.80
C SER A 118 -14.14 -1.48 5.44
N LEU A 119 -14.03 -0.78 4.32
CA LEU A 119 -12.76 -0.24 3.80
C LEU A 119 -12.68 1.26 4.05
N LEU A 120 -11.61 1.69 4.72
CA LEU A 120 -11.26 3.09 4.92
C LEU A 120 -10.02 3.39 4.08
N ALA A 121 -10.17 4.20 3.03
CA ALA A 121 -9.07 4.59 2.17
C ALA A 121 -8.80 6.09 2.30
N ARG A 122 -7.67 6.44 2.92
CA ARG A 122 -7.25 7.84 3.11
C ARG A 122 -6.45 8.29 1.92
N GLU A 123 -7.07 9.14 1.11
CA GLU A 123 -6.44 9.75 -0.05
C GLU A 123 -5.27 10.65 0.34
N LYS A 124 -4.25 10.71 -0.52
CA LYS A 124 -3.13 11.64 -0.33
C LYS A 124 -3.64 13.08 -0.29
N PRO A 125 -3.31 13.87 0.72
CA PRO A 125 -3.85 15.22 0.87
C PRO A 125 -3.39 16.16 -0.25
N TRP A 126 -2.19 15.93 -0.80
CA TRP A 126 -1.63 16.67 -1.93
C TRP A 126 -2.14 16.20 -3.31
N GLY A 127 -2.95 15.14 -3.37
CA GLY A 127 -3.59 14.70 -4.61
C GLY A 127 -4.83 15.53 -5.00
N PRO A 128 -5.41 15.29 -6.19
CA PRO A 128 -4.97 14.32 -7.20
C PRO A 128 -4.03 14.93 -8.27
N GLY A 129 -3.39 16.06 -7.98
CA GLY A 129 -2.37 16.67 -8.83
C GLY A 129 -0.97 16.46 -8.27
N TYR A 130 -0.04 15.97 -9.07
CA TYR A 130 1.32 15.62 -8.66
C TYR A 130 2.35 16.33 -9.54
N LEU A 131 3.46 16.73 -8.94
CA LEU A 131 4.59 17.35 -9.63
C LEU A 131 5.84 16.51 -9.39
N ASP A 132 6.39 15.95 -10.46
CA ASP A 132 7.58 15.12 -10.44
C ASP A 132 8.76 15.89 -11.07
N PHE A 133 9.92 15.82 -10.43
CA PHE A 133 11.17 16.39 -10.94
C PHE A 133 12.15 15.26 -11.25
N GLY A 134 12.76 15.29 -12.43
CA GLY A 134 13.70 14.28 -12.89
C GLY A 134 15.03 14.88 -13.31
N MET A 135 16.11 14.16 -13.02
CA MET A 135 17.45 14.47 -13.50
C MET A 135 18.16 13.17 -13.90
N GLY A 136 18.80 13.17 -15.06
CA GLY A 136 19.60 12.05 -15.56
C GLY A 136 20.95 12.54 -16.07
N LEU A 137 22.00 11.75 -15.84
CA LEU A 137 23.34 11.97 -16.34
C LEU A 137 23.84 10.66 -16.95
N ARG A 138 24.44 10.73 -18.13
CA ARG A 138 25.06 9.59 -18.82
C ARG A 138 26.47 9.98 -19.25
N THR A 139 27.40 9.05 -19.15
CA THR A 139 28.74 9.19 -19.73
C THR A 139 29.09 7.84 -20.34
N ASP A 140 29.62 7.84 -21.55
CA ASP A 140 30.62 6.85 -21.90
C ASP A 140 31.99 7.41 -21.47
N PHE A 141 32.96 6.55 -21.18
CA PHE A 141 34.28 6.98 -20.73
C PHE A 141 35.18 7.40 -21.91
N GLU A 142 34.60 7.55 -23.10
CA GLU A 142 35.37 7.70 -24.34
C GLU A 142 35.13 9.06 -25.01
N ASP A 143 33.92 9.61 -25.14
CA ASP A 143 33.70 10.98 -25.68
C ASP A 143 32.27 11.57 -25.55
N GLU A 144 31.23 10.80 -25.20
CA GLU A 144 29.84 11.26 -25.15
C GLU A 144 29.30 11.38 -23.72
N SER A 145 28.95 12.61 -23.33
CA SER A 145 28.28 12.90 -22.06
C SER A 145 26.92 13.53 -22.33
N GLY A 146 25.92 13.04 -21.61
CA GLY A 146 24.52 13.42 -21.78
C GLY A 146 23.89 13.86 -20.47
N PHE A 147 23.01 14.84 -20.53
CA PHE A 147 22.21 15.24 -19.37
C PHE A 147 20.74 15.41 -19.74
N GLN A 148 19.88 15.16 -18.76
CA GLN A 148 18.45 15.38 -18.88
C GLN A 148 17.92 16.01 -17.60
N LEU A 149 17.12 17.07 -17.74
CA LEU A 149 16.29 17.62 -16.69
C LEU A 149 14.83 17.53 -17.13
N SER A 150 13.92 17.22 -16.22
CA SER A 150 12.49 17.15 -16.51
C SER A 150 11.62 17.61 -15.36
N VAL A 151 10.48 18.19 -15.72
CA VAL A 151 9.37 18.53 -14.82
C VAL A 151 8.11 17.92 -15.40
N GLN A 152 7.37 17.16 -14.60
CA GLN A 152 6.13 16.53 -15.02
C GLN A 152 5.00 16.90 -14.07
N TYR A 153 3.90 17.38 -14.63
CA TYR A 153 2.64 17.50 -13.91
C TYR A 153 1.71 16.36 -14.30
N LYS A 154 1.09 15.70 -13.31
CA LYS A 154 0.09 14.66 -13.51
C LYS A 154 -1.17 14.99 -12.73
N ARG A 155 -2.32 15.04 -13.41
CA ARG A 155 -3.65 15.17 -12.81
C ARG A 155 -4.39 13.86 -12.95
N LYS A 156 -4.59 13.15 -11.84
CA LYS A 156 -5.43 11.94 -11.77
C LYS A 156 -6.90 12.29 -11.58
N TRP A 157 -7.78 11.31 -11.77
CA TRP A 157 -9.22 11.41 -11.49
C TRP A 157 -9.90 12.59 -12.20
N LEU A 158 -9.67 12.74 -13.50
CA LEU A 158 -10.39 13.68 -14.35
C LEU A 158 -11.88 13.33 -14.48
N ASN A 159 -12.23 12.06 -14.25
CA ASN A 159 -13.60 11.56 -14.18
C ASN A 159 -13.71 10.37 -13.23
N LYS A 160 -14.94 9.87 -13.05
CA LYS A 160 -15.26 8.75 -12.15
C LYS A 160 -14.63 7.41 -12.56
N MET A 161 -14.14 7.28 -13.79
CA MET A 161 -13.44 6.07 -14.25
C MET A 161 -11.93 6.11 -13.94
N GLY A 162 -11.43 7.22 -13.39
CA GLY A 162 -10.00 7.37 -13.07
C GLY A 162 -9.16 7.84 -14.24
N ALA A 163 -9.72 8.59 -15.20
CA ALA A 163 -8.93 9.19 -16.28
C ALA A 163 -7.83 10.11 -15.74
N GLU A 164 -6.69 10.15 -16.43
CA GLU A 164 -5.51 10.89 -16.02
C GLU A 164 -4.98 11.73 -17.18
N TRP A 165 -4.50 12.93 -16.88
CA TRP A 165 -3.74 13.75 -17.82
C TRP A 165 -2.35 14.01 -17.26
N LYS A 166 -1.33 13.89 -18.10
CA LYS A 166 0.04 14.23 -17.74
C LYS A 166 0.65 15.16 -18.80
N THR A 167 1.48 16.09 -18.34
CA THR A 167 2.32 16.92 -19.20
C THR A 167 3.73 16.94 -18.63
N ARG A 168 4.72 16.68 -19.48
CA ARG A 168 6.15 16.71 -19.14
C ARG A 168 6.86 17.73 -20.01
N VAL A 169 7.66 18.57 -19.39
CA VAL A 169 8.65 19.42 -20.06
C VAL A 169 10.02 18.86 -19.73
N GLN A 170 10.87 18.70 -20.74
CA GLN A 170 12.21 18.17 -20.54
C GLN A 170 13.25 18.93 -21.39
N ILE A 171 14.45 19.10 -20.84
CA ILE A 171 15.58 19.78 -21.47
C ILE A 171 16.88 18.99 -21.28
N GLY A 172 17.82 19.13 -22.21
CA GLY A 172 19.08 18.39 -22.21
C GLY A 172 19.39 17.91 -23.63
N ASP A 173 19.80 16.65 -23.72
CA ASP A 173 20.00 15.92 -24.98
C ASP A 173 18.68 15.87 -25.78
N GLU A 174 17.56 15.61 -25.08
CA GLU A 174 16.22 15.71 -25.65
C GLU A 174 15.48 16.90 -25.08
N ARG A 175 14.80 17.63 -25.96
CA ARG A 175 14.01 18.82 -25.63
C ARG A 175 12.61 18.67 -26.16
N GLY A 176 11.61 18.88 -25.31
CA GLY A 176 10.24 18.74 -25.73
C GLY A 176 9.24 19.03 -24.64
N ILE A 177 7.99 19.14 -25.08
CA ILE A 177 6.80 19.15 -24.25
C ILE A 177 5.98 17.96 -24.71
N PHE A 178 5.70 17.05 -23.78
CA PHE A 178 4.95 15.84 -24.03
C PHE A 178 3.68 15.87 -23.21
N THR A 179 2.54 15.60 -23.83
CA THR A 179 1.25 15.54 -23.15
C THR A 179 0.56 14.23 -23.47
N GLU A 180 -0.08 13.62 -22.47
CA GLU A 180 -0.85 12.39 -22.67
C GLU A 180 -2.11 12.42 -21.83
N LEU A 181 -3.21 11.96 -22.43
CA LEU A 181 -4.49 11.69 -21.78
C LEU A 181 -4.70 10.19 -21.76
N TYR A 182 -4.87 9.62 -20.57
CA TYR A 182 -5.20 8.23 -20.32
C TYR A 182 -6.67 8.13 -19.87
N GLN A 183 -7.46 7.29 -20.53
CA GLN A 183 -8.89 7.09 -20.26
C GLN A 183 -9.18 5.59 -20.11
N PRO A 184 -9.46 5.11 -18.88
CA PRO A 184 -10.02 3.79 -18.65
C PRO A 184 -11.38 3.63 -19.32
N LEU A 185 -11.61 2.45 -19.89
CA LEU A 185 -12.89 2.00 -20.43
C LEU A 185 -13.57 0.99 -19.48
N THR A 186 -12.81 0.42 -18.54
CA THR A 186 -13.30 -0.40 -17.43
C THR A 186 -12.88 0.20 -16.09
N LEU A 187 -13.62 -0.09 -15.01
CA LEU A 187 -13.33 0.46 -13.68
C LEU A 187 -11.98 -0.01 -13.13
N ASN A 188 -11.61 -1.26 -13.39
CA ASN A 188 -10.29 -1.80 -13.01
C ASN A 188 -9.13 -1.21 -13.85
N GLY A 189 -9.42 -0.60 -15.00
CA GLY A 189 -8.42 -0.04 -15.91
C GLY A 189 -7.74 -1.07 -16.83
N GLU A 190 -8.23 -2.31 -16.90
CA GLU A 190 -7.70 -3.34 -17.81
C GLU A 190 -7.87 -2.97 -19.29
N LEU A 191 -8.96 -2.28 -19.64
CA LEU A 191 -9.16 -1.71 -20.96
C LEU A 191 -9.08 -0.19 -20.88
N PHE A 192 -8.28 0.44 -21.75
CA PHE A 192 -8.10 1.88 -21.77
C PHE A 192 -7.73 2.39 -23.17
N VAL A 193 -7.85 3.70 -23.34
CA VAL A 193 -7.29 4.44 -24.48
C VAL A 193 -6.29 5.47 -23.94
N ALA A 194 -5.17 5.62 -24.64
CA ALA A 194 -4.18 6.65 -24.36
C ALA A 194 -3.91 7.46 -25.63
N LEU A 195 -3.95 8.78 -25.51
CA LEU A 195 -3.66 9.72 -26.60
C LEU A 195 -2.56 10.66 -26.13
N GLY A 196 -1.45 10.74 -26.83
CA GLY A 196 -0.35 11.62 -26.46
C GLY A 196 0.64 11.89 -27.58
N GLY A 197 1.45 12.93 -27.37
CA GLY A 197 2.47 13.44 -28.27
C GLY A 197 3.39 14.43 -27.56
#